data_AF-A0A2T0T4R5-F1
#
_entry.id   AF-A0A2T0T4R5-F1
#
_cell.length_a   1.000
_cell.length_b   1.000
_cell.length_c   1.000
_cell.angle_alpha   90.00
_cell.angle_beta   90.00
_cell.angle_gamma   90.00
#
_symmetry.space_group_name_H-M   'P 1'
#
loop_
_entity.id
_entity.type
_entity.pdbx_description
1 polymer ?
#
loop_
_entity_poly.entity_id
_entity_poly.type
_entity_poly.pdbx_seq_one_letter_code
_entity_poly.pdbx_strand_id
1 'polypeptide(L)'
;MLLSRDLTDPAQGPHAIQLILDDVLAAVRDTADTRVVREDPVTTVADNYTNLGCPAEGSPTGLLLRTHTSAMVPPALRALAAEGGPWDVLLACPGAIYRDDPVDRLHIRAPHQLDLWWLGRTVHDVGDLVVRAVRGALPGVTVRLIPDSYPYVEEAAHVDVLVDGRWVEVGGCGRVARHVLDRAGVPVEVGGVALGLGLDRLLMVRKGVPDVRLLAAVGAAAQMVDLAPYRAV
;
A
#
# COMPACT_ATOMS: atom_id res chain seq x y z
N MET A 1 22.40 -4.09 -10.72
CA MET A 1 21.65 -2.87 -10.38
C MET A 1 21.48 -2.87 -8.88
N LEU A 2 21.98 -1.87 -8.15
CA LEU A 2 21.74 -1.76 -6.70
C LEU A 2 20.29 -1.30 -6.52
N LEU A 3 19.50 -2.07 -5.78
CA LEU A 3 18.14 -1.66 -5.43
C LEU A 3 18.21 -0.44 -4.50
N SER A 4 17.26 0.48 -4.66
CA SER A 4 17.07 1.55 -3.69
C SER A 4 16.71 0.95 -2.33
N ARG A 5 17.20 1.61 -1.27
CA ARG A 5 16.81 1.33 0.11
C ARG A 5 15.28 1.34 0.24
N ASP A 6 14.72 0.32 0.89
CA ASP A 6 13.31 0.32 1.28
C ASP A 6 13.15 1.13 2.58
N LEU A 7 12.57 2.32 2.47
CA LEU A 7 12.38 3.23 3.58
C LEU A 7 11.31 2.76 4.58
N THR A 8 10.50 1.76 4.22
CA THR A 8 9.53 1.13 5.13
C THR A 8 10.17 0.11 6.06
N ASP A 9 11.39 -0.34 5.78
CA ASP A 9 12.06 -1.44 6.48
C ASP A 9 13.05 -0.90 7.54
N PRO A 10 12.77 -1.06 8.85
CA PRO A 10 13.67 -0.62 9.90
C PRO A 10 15.04 -1.30 9.86
N ALA A 11 15.15 -2.50 9.28
CA ALA A 11 16.43 -3.20 9.12
C ALA A 11 17.38 -2.46 8.16
N GLN A 12 16.83 -1.60 7.31
CA GLN A 12 17.59 -0.74 6.40
C GLN A 12 17.82 0.67 6.99
N GLY A 13 17.54 0.87 8.28
CA GLY A 13 17.77 2.11 9.03
C GLY A 13 16.49 2.92 9.26
N PRO A 14 16.51 3.90 10.18
CA PRO A 14 15.34 4.70 10.52
C PRO A 14 14.91 5.63 9.39
N HIS A 15 13.60 5.83 9.24
CA HIS A 15 13.01 6.82 8.34
C HIS A 15 11.58 7.19 8.76
N ALA A 16 11.16 8.44 8.52
CA ALA A 16 9.83 8.94 8.89
C ALA A 16 8.66 8.22 8.18
N ILE A 17 8.91 7.52 7.06
CA ILE A 17 7.92 6.63 6.43
C ILE A 17 7.48 5.51 7.38
N GLN A 18 8.39 5.02 8.23
CA GLN A 18 8.07 3.99 9.23
C GLN A 18 7.06 4.52 10.25
N LEU A 19 7.16 5.79 10.63
CA LEU A 19 6.21 6.42 11.55
C LEU A 19 4.82 6.56 10.92
N ILE A 20 4.73 6.90 9.63
CA ILE A 20 3.46 6.89 8.89
C ILE A 20 2.86 5.48 8.86
N LEU A 21 3.68 4.47 8.55
CA LEU A 21 3.26 3.08 8.55
C LEU A 21 2.74 2.65 9.93
N ASP A 22 3.47 2.96 10.99
CA ASP A 22 3.10 2.62 12.38
C ASP A 22 1.79 3.30 12.79
N ASP A 23 1.61 4.58 12.46
CA ASP A 23 0.37 5.33 12.74
C ASP A 23 -0.83 4.73 11.99
N VAL A 24 -0.65 4.35 10.72
CA VAL A 24 -1.68 3.67 9.92
C VAL A 24 -2.05 2.32 10.54
N LEU A 25 -1.05 1.47 10.83
CA LEU A 25 -1.28 0.14 11.39
C LEU A 25 -1.91 0.23 12.78
N ALA A 26 -1.48 1.18 13.62
CA ALA A 26 -2.08 1.41 14.93
C ALA A 26 -3.58 1.76 14.84
N ALA A 27 -3.99 2.47 13.78
CA ALA A 27 -5.38 2.87 13.57
C ALA A 27 -6.30 1.76 13.05
N VAL A 28 -5.73 0.66 12.52
CA VAL A 28 -6.50 -0.45 11.93
C VAL A 28 -6.27 -1.80 12.61
N ARG A 29 -5.29 -1.94 13.50
CA ARG A 29 -4.94 -3.24 14.09
C ARG A 29 -5.97 -3.84 15.04
N ASP A 30 -6.95 -3.06 15.50
CA ASP A 30 -8.06 -3.55 16.33
C ASP A 30 -9.15 -4.23 15.50
N THR A 31 -9.04 -4.20 14.17
CA THR A 31 -10.07 -4.73 13.27
C THR A 31 -9.94 -6.24 13.02
N ALA A 32 -8.72 -6.79 13.03
CA ALA A 32 -8.44 -8.20 12.77
C ALA A 32 -7.03 -8.61 13.23
N ASP A 33 -6.72 -9.91 13.17
CA ASP A 33 -5.34 -10.40 13.29
C ASP A 33 -4.48 -9.79 12.17
N THR A 34 -3.56 -8.89 12.52
CA THR A 34 -2.76 -8.14 11.54
C THR A 34 -1.47 -8.87 11.24
N ARG A 35 -1.29 -9.29 9.98
CA ARG A 35 -0.06 -9.91 9.48
C ARG A 35 0.69 -8.94 8.57
N VAL A 36 1.87 -8.51 9.00
CA VAL A 36 2.77 -7.71 8.15
C VAL A 36 3.52 -8.66 7.21
N VAL A 37 3.25 -8.53 5.91
CA VAL A 37 3.86 -9.35 4.85
C VAL A 37 4.98 -8.54 4.20
N ARG A 38 6.21 -9.06 4.28
CA ARG A 38 7.38 -8.49 3.62
C ARG A 38 8.07 -9.58 2.81
N GLU A 39 8.19 -9.35 1.51
CA GLU A 39 8.82 -10.26 0.57
C GLU A 39 9.96 -9.58 -0.20
N ASP A 40 10.78 -10.37 -0.88
CA ASP A 40 11.77 -9.87 -1.83
C ASP A 40 11.08 -8.98 -2.90
N PRO A 41 11.69 -7.85 -3.31
CA PRO A 41 11.14 -7.03 -4.37
C PRO A 41 11.09 -7.72 -5.73
N VAL A 42 11.88 -8.78 -5.95
CA VAL A 42 11.78 -9.65 -7.12
C VAL A 42 10.61 -10.62 -6.94
N THR A 43 9.65 -10.55 -7.86
CA THR A 43 8.44 -11.38 -7.86
C THR A 43 8.21 -11.98 -9.24
N THR A 44 7.23 -12.88 -9.34
CA THR A 44 6.80 -13.46 -10.61
C THR A 44 5.84 -12.54 -11.34
N VAL A 45 5.82 -12.60 -12.68
CA VAL A 45 4.80 -11.96 -13.52
C VAL A 45 3.40 -12.41 -13.10
N ALA A 46 3.24 -13.68 -12.72
CA ALA A 46 1.97 -14.22 -12.25
C ALA A 46 1.47 -13.51 -10.98
N ASP A 47 2.31 -13.38 -9.95
CA ASP A 47 1.89 -12.75 -8.70
C ASP A 47 1.78 -11.23 -8.81
N ASN A 48 2.60 -10.59 -9.64
CA ASN A 48 2.49 -9.16 -9.87
C ASN A 48 1.26 -8.78 -10.70
N TYR A 49 0.83 -9.61 -11.66
CA TYR A 49 -0.25 -9.24 -12.59
C TYR A 49 -1.36 -10.27 -12.70
N THR A 50 -1.03 -11.47 -13.19
CA THR A 50 -2.04 -12.45 -13.62
C THR A 50 -2.97 -12.87 -12.49
N ASN A 51 -2.44 -13.15 -11.29
CA ASN A 51 -3.23 -13.60 -10.15
C ASN A 51 -4.17 -12.52 -9.62
N LEU A 52 -3.81 -11.25 -9.77
CA LEU A 52 -4.65 -10.09 -9.47
C LEU A 52 -5.66 -9.77 -10.59
N GLY A 53 -5.52 -10.39 -11.78
CA GLY A 53 -6.39 -10.12 -12.93
C GLY A 53 -5.95 -8.91 -13.75
N CYS A 54 -4.75 -8.38 -13.48
CA CYS A 54 -4.14 -7.37 -14.33
C CYS A 54 -3.66 -8.01 -15.64
N PRO A 55 -3.74 -7.28 -16.77
CA PRO A 55 -3.05 -7.66 -17.99
C PRO A 55 -1.55 -7.83 -17.72
N ALA A 56 -0.95 -8.87 -18.29
CA ALA A 56 0.46 -9.19 -18.11
C ALA A 56 1.11 -9.43 -19.47
N GLU A 57 2.33 -8.93 -19.64
CA GLU A 57 3.20 -9.30 -20.76
C GLU A 57 4.30 -10.25 -20.27
N GLY A 58 4.62 -11.28 -21.06
CA GLY A 58 5.69 -12.24 -20.76
C GLY A 58 5.22 -13.54 -20.10
N SER A 59 6.19 -14.39 -19.74
CA SER A 59 5.93 -15.68 -19.11
C SER A 59 5.40 -15.49 -17.68
N PRO A 60 4.37 -16.22 -17.23
CA PRO A 60 3.91 -16.20 -15.83
C PRO A 60 5.01 -16.49 -14.80
N THR A 61 6.01 -17.30 -15.17
CA THR A 61 7.17 -17.63 -14.33
C THR A 61 8.35 -16.67 -14.52
N GLY A 62 8.19 -15.66 -15.39
CA GLY A 62 9.17 -14.60 -15.55
C GLY A 62 9.31 -13.80 -14.26
N LEU A 63 10.51 -13.30 -13.98
CA LEU A 63 10.81 -12.50 -12.80
C LEU A 63 10.87 -11.02 -13.17
N LEU A 64 10.35 -10.16 -12.28
CA LEU A 64 10.45 -8.71 -12.37
C LEU A 64 10.58 -8.10 -10.97
N LEU A 65 10.91 -6.82 -10.90
CA LEU A 65 10.71 -6.04 -9.69
C LEU A 65 9.24 -5.66 -9.56
N ARG A 66 8.66 -5.86 -8.38
CA ARG A 66 7.22 -5.59 -8.15
C ARG A 66 6.84 -4.15 -8.51
N THR A 67 5.73 -3.98 -9.21
CA THR A 67 5.26 -2.65 -9.64
C THR A 67 4.24 -2.04 -8.67
N HIS A 68 3.74 -2.84 -7.73
CA HIS A 68 2.89 -2.44 -6.60
C HIS A 68 3.04 -3.46 -5.46
N THR A 69 2.71 -3.06 -4.23
CA THR A 69 2.79 -3.96 -3.07
C THR A 69 1.76 -5.08 -3.09
N SER A 70 0.66 -4.93 -3.83
CA SER A 70 -0.35 -5.99 -4.00
C SER A 70 0.22 -7.27 -4.63
N ALA A 71 1.41 -7.23 -5.24
CA ALA A 71 2.12 -8.42 -5.71
C ALA A 71 2.46 -9.42 -4.61
N MET A 72 2.50 -8.98 -3.34
CA MET A 72 2.69 -9.85 -2.17
C MET A 72 1.40 -10.54 -1.71
N VAL A 73 0.23 -10.09 -2.20
CA VAL A 73 -1.07 -10.59 -1.73
C VAL A 73 -1.37 -11.99 -2.26
N PRO A 74 -1.22 -12.33 -3.56
CA PRO A 74 -1.49 -13.68 -4.03
C PRO A 74 -0.72 -14.79 -3.29
N PRO A 75 0.61 -14.69 -3.06
CA PRO A 75 1.31 -15.71 -2.27
C PRO A 75 0.84 -15.74 -0.80
N ALA A 76 0.56 -14.59 -0.18
CA ALA A 76 0.04 -14.54 1.19
C ALA A 76 -1.35 -15.21 1.32
N LEU A 77 -2.24 -14.99 0.35
CA LEU A 77 -3.55 -15.65 0.30
C LEU A 77 -3.41 -17.17 0.12
N ARG A 78 -2.50 -17.63 -0.75
CA ARG A 78 -2.23 -19.07 -0.92
C ARG A 78 -1.72 -19.71 0.36
N ALA A 79 -0.84 -19.02 1.09
CA ALA A 79 -0.35 -19.50 2.39
C ALA A 79 -1.49 -19.61 3.42
N LEU A 80 -2.33 -18.57 3.52
CA LEU A 80 -3.50 -18.56 4.40
C LEU A 80 -4.49 -19.68 4.07
N ALA A 81 -4.72 -19.93 2.78
CA ALA A 81 -5.59 -21.01 2.32
C ALA A 81 -5.02 -22.39 2.65
N ALA A 82 -3.70 -22.58 2.52
CA ALA A 82 -3.03 -23.82 2.92
C ALA A 82 -3.09 -24.06 4.44
N GLU A 83 -3.11 -23.01 5.26
CA GLU A 83 -3.35 -23.07 6.71
C GLU A 83 -4.81 -23.39 7.07
N GLY A 84 -5.75 -23.18 6.16
CA GLY A 84 -7.20 -23.32 6.40
C GLY A 84 -7.82 -22.12 7.12
N GLY A 85 -7.12 -20.99 7.20
CA GLY A 85 -7.49 -19.81 7.99
C GLY A 85 -6.37 -19.42 8.98
N PRO A 86 -6.61 -18.47 9.91
CA PRO A 86 -7.87 -17.79 10.20
C PRO A 86 -8.34 -16.89 9.05
N TRP A 87 -9.66 -16.73 8.92
CA TRP A 87 -10.26 -15.96 7.82
C TRP A 87 -10.64 -14.53 8.20
N ASP A 88 -10.36 -14.10 9.43
CA ASP A 88 -10.46 -12.70 9.88
C ASP A 88 -9.05 -12.16 10.09
N VAL A 89 -8.48 -11.60 9.03
CA VAL A 89 -7.06 -11.23 8.95
C VAL A 89 -6.87 -9.95 8.16
N LEU A 90 -5.98 -9.09 8.62
CA LEU A 90 -5.51 -7.92 7.90
C LEU A 90 -4.10 -8.18 7.39
N LEU A 91 -3.95 -8.39 6.07
CA LEU A 91 -2.65 -8.44 5.43
C LEU A 91 -2.16 -7.02 5.19
N ALA A 92 -1.05 -6.64 5.82
CA ALA A 92 -0.38 -5.36 5.61
C ALA A 92 0.92 -5.58 4.84
N CYS A 93 0.97 -5.08 3.61
CA CYS A 93 2.08 -5.31 2.68
C CYS A 93 2.80 -3.99 2.40
N PRO A 94 3.69 -3.50 3.28
CA PRO A 94 4.50 -2.32 3.02
C PRO A 94 5.72 -2.66 2.16
N GLY A 95 6.15 -1.72 1.32
CA GLY A 95 7.47 -1.82 0.68
C GLY A 95 7.69 -0.86 -0.47
N ALA A 96 8.94 -0.81 -0.93
CA ALA A 96 9.31 -0.16 -2.18
C ALA A 96 8.74 -0.92 -3.39
N ILE A 97 8.30 -0.16 -4.39
CA ILE A 97 7.82 -0.65 -5.69
C ILE A 97 8.69 -0.05 -6.80
N TYR A 98 8.68 -0.62 -8.00
CA TYR A 98 9.59 -0.21 -9.06
C TYR A 98 8.83 0.02 -10.36
N ARG A 99 8.88 1.25 -10.85
CA ARG A 99 8.18 1.68 -12.06
C ARG A 99 9.09 2.52 -12.93
N ASP A 100 8.92 2.43 -14.24
CA ASP A 100 9.62 3.29 -15.20
C ASP A 100 8.90 4.65 -15.34
N ASP A 101 8.61 5.29 -14.21
CA ASP A 101 7.96 6.59 -14.18
C ASP A 101 9.01 7.71 -14.41
N PRO A 102 8.61 8.86 -14.98
CA PRO A 102 9.46 10.03 -15.04
C PRO A 102 9.87 10.47 -13.64
N VAL A 103 11.08 11.03 -13.50
CA VAL A 103 11.56 11.56 -12.23
C VAL A 103 11.31 13.06 -12.18
N ASP A 104 10.39 13.48 -11.32
CA ASP A 104 10.05 14.88 -11.08
C ASP A 104 9.77 15.14 -9.58
N ARG A 105 9.09 16.24 -9.26
CA ARG A 105 8.80 16.62 -7.86
C ARG A 105 7.73 15.73 -7.18
N LEU A 106 6.93 15.00 -7.96
CA LEU A 106 5.85 14.12 -7.50
C LEU A 106 6.10 12.65 -7.84
N HIS A 107 7.01 12.35 -8.76
CA HIS A 107 7.26 11.00 -9.27
C HIS A 107 8.73 10.59 -9.12
N ILE A 108 8.94 9.36 -8.66
CA ILE A 108 10.24 8.69 -8.57
C ILE A 108 10.11 7.25 -9.04
N ARG A 109 11.22 6.62 -9.42
CA ARG A 109 11.25 5.24 -9.94
C ARG A 109 10.99 4.18 -8.88
N ALA A 110 11.23 4.51 -7.61
CA ALA A 110 11.08 3.58 -6.50
C ALA A 110 10.33 4.18 -5.29
N PRO A 111 9.04 4.52 -5.43
CA PRO A 111 8.23 4.97 -4.31
C PRO A 111 7.86 3.79 -3.40
N HIS A 112 7.31 4.10 -2.23
CA HIS A 112 6.88 3.15 -1.21
C HIS A 112 5.36 3.15 -1.12
N GLN A 113 4.81 1.95 -1.03
CA GLN A 113 3.38 1.72 -0.88
C GLN A 113 3.08 0.89 0.36
N LEU A 114 1.82 0.94 0.78
CA LEU A 114 1.22 0.02 1.72
C LEU A 114 -0.09 -0.49 1.13
N ASP A 115 -0.19 -1.80 0.90
CA ASP A 115 -1.45 -2.49 0.67
C ASP A 115 -1.99 -3.05 1.99
N LEU A 116 -3.25 -2.74 2.28
CA LEU A 116 -4.02 -3.29 3.39
C LEU A 116 -5.17 -4.11 2.82
N TRP A 117 -5.21 -5.40 3.13
CA TRP A 117 -6.25 -6.33 2.69
C TRP A 117 -6.89 -6.98 3.90
N TRP A 118 -8.10 -6.53 4.25
CA TRP A 118 -8.88 -7.06 5.36
C TRP A 118 -9.84 -8.12 4.84
N LEU A 119 -9.56 -9.37 5.18
CA LEU A 119 -10.32 -10.55 4.78
C LEU A 119 -11.19 -11.02 5.93
N GLY A 120 -12.38 -11.52 5.61
CA GLY A 120 -13.38 -11.92 6.59
C GLY A 120 -14.51 -12.74 6.00
N ARG A 121 -15.26 -13.42 6.88
CA ARG A 121 -16.58 -14.01 6.54
C ARG A 121 -17.71 -12.99 6.66
N THR A 122 -17.43 -11.84 7.27
CA THR A 122 -18.34 -10.70 7.36
C THR A 122 -18.01 -9.69 6.28
N VAL A 123 -19.03 -8.99 5.78
CA VAL A 123 -18.82 -7.87 4.86
C VAL A 123 -18.18 -6.72 5.60
N HIS A 124 -16.97 -6.32 5.20
CA HIS A 124 -16.30 -5.15 5.74
C HIS A 124 -16.69 -3.88 4.97
N ASP A 125 -16.71 -2.74 5.66
CA ASP A 125 -16.93 -1.44 5.06
C ASP A 125 -15.59 -0.88 4.56
N VAL A 126 -15.47 -0.71 3.23
CA VAL A 126 -14.29 -0.11 2.58
C VAL A 126 -14.03 1.29 3.15
N GLY A 127 -15.10 2.06 3.38
CA GLY A 127 -15.03 3.42 3.87
C GLY A 127 -14.47 3.50 5.30
N ASP A 128 -14.82 2.56 6.18
CA ASP A 128 -14.28 2.52 7.55
C ASP A 128 -12.76 2.26 7.53
N LEU A 129 -12.31 1.27 6.75
CA LEU A 129 -10.88 0.98 6.59
C LEU A 129 -10.11 2.20 6.07
N VAL A 130 -10.65 2.85 5.02
CA VAL A 130 -10.06 4.07 4.44
C VAL A 130 -9.96 5.18 5.48
N VAL A 131 -11.06 5.50 6.16
CA VAL A 131 -11.11 6.62 7.11
C VAL A 131 -10.15 6.37 8.28
N ARG A 132 -10.11 5.15 8.82
CA ARG A 132 -9.19 4.79 9.91
C ARG A 132 -7.73 4.92 9.47
N ALA A 133 -7.35 4.26 8.38
CA ALA A 133 -5.98 4.25 7.89
C ALA A 133 -5.49 5.67 7.54
N VAL A 134 -6.28 6.42 6.77
CA VAL A 134 -5.90 7.78 6.34
C VAL A 134 -5.82 8.74 7.53
N ARG A 135 -6.74 8.66 8.51
CA ARG A 135 -6.67 9.51 9.71
C ARG A 135 -5.54 9.12 10.66
N GLY A 136 -5.09 7.86 10.63
CA GLY A 136 -3.85 7.45 11.28
C GLY A 136 -2.67 8.25 10.72
N ALA A 137 -2.47 8.22 9.40
CA ALA A 137 -1.39 8.95 8.74
C ALA A 137 -1.54 10.49 8.81
N LEU A 138 -2.77 10.99 8.66
CA LEU A 138 -3.11 12.40 8.50
C LEU A 138 -4.24 12.80 9.46
N PRO A 139 -3.93 13.06 10.74
CA PRO A 139 -4.94 13.39 11.74
C PRO A 139 -5.77 14.63 11.35
N GLY A 140 -7.09 14.49 11.39
CA GLY A 140 -8.04 15.59 11.11
C GLY A 140 -8.29 15.88 9.63
N VAL A 141 -7.71 15.12 8.70
CA VAL A 141 -7.89 15.36 7.27
C VAL A 141 -9.30 14.99 6.80
N THR A 142 -9.82 15.76 5.84
CA THR A 142 -11.05 15.42 5.12
C THR A 142 -10.74 14.45 4.00
N VAL A 143 -11.50 13.36 3.94
CA VAL A 143 -11.35 12.30 2.93
C VAL A 143 -12.59 12.28 2.02
N ARG A 144 -12.39 12.00 0.74
CA ARG A 144 -13.47 11.62 -0.19
C ARG A 144 -13.08 10.39 -1.00
N LEU A 145 -14.09 9.64 -1.42
CA LEU A 145 -13.96 8.52 -2.35
C LEU A 145 -14.54 8.92 -3.69
N ILE A 146 -13.77 8.74 -4.77
CA ILE A 146 -14.21 9.00 -6.15
C ILE A 146 -14.26 7.65 -6.88
N PRO A 147 -15.38 7.24 -7.48
CA PRO A 147 -15.45 5.99 -8.23
C PRO A 147 -14.35 5.87 -9.29
N ASP A 148 -13.71 4.71 -9.36
CA ASP A 148 -12.70 4.37 -10.36
C ASP A 148 -12.79 2.86 -10.71
N SER A 149 -11.77 2.30 -11.36
CA SER A 149 -11.70 0.91 -11.80
C SER A 149 -10.31 0.34 -11.58
N TYR A 150 -10.24 -0.79 -10.87
CA TYR A 150 -9.02 -1.57 -10.70
C TYR A 150 -9.30 -3.05 -10.97
N PRO A 151 -8.35 -3.81 -11.56
CA PRO A 151 -8.62 -5.20 -11.96
C PRO A 151 -8.89 -6.19 -10.82
N TYR A 152 -8.48 -5.87 -9.59
CA TYR A 152 -8.53 -6.77 -8.43
C TYR A 152 -9.53 -6.35 -7.35
N VAL A 153 -10.33 -5.29 -7.57
CA VAL A 153 -11.41 -4.89 -6.68
C VAL A 153 -12.70 -4.52 -7.42
N GLU A 154 -13.83 -4.70 -6.75
CA GLU A 154 -15.16 -4.24 -7.11
C GLU A 154 -15.52 -3.00 -6.27
N GLU A 155 -16.50 -2.20 -6.72
CA GLU A 155 -16.86 -0.92 -6.05
C GLU A 155 -15.62 -0.02 -5.84
N ALA A 156 -14.73 -0.01 -6.83
CA ALA A 156 -13.44 0.65 -6.74
C ALA A 156 -13.59 2.17 -6.63
N ALA A 157 -12.71 2.78 -5.84
CA ALA A 157 -12.63 4.23 -5.69
C ALA A 157 -11.19 4.71 -5.45
N HIS A 158 -10.85 5.88 -6.00
CA HIS A 158 -9.67 6.66 -5.60
C HIS A 158 -9.93 7.36 -4.26
N VAL A 159 -8.90 7.41 -3.42
CA VAL A 159 -8.90 8.02 -2.09
C VAL A 159 -8.21 9.38 -2.17
N ASP A 160 -9.00 10.43 -1.99
CA ASP A 160 -8.55 11.82 -2.04
C ASP A 160 -8.59 12.46 -0.64
N VAL A 161 -7.58 13.28 -0.33
CA VAL A 161 -7.52 14.09 0.89
C VAL A 161 -7.49 15.58 0.58
N LEU A 162 -8.14 16.39 1.41
CA LEU A 162 -8.15 17.85 1.27
C LEU A 162 -6.93 18.48 1.95
N VAL A 163 -6.05 19.10 1.16
CA VAL A 163 -4.83 19.78 1.60
C VAL A 163 -4.83 21.19 1.04
N ASP A 164 -4.80 22.20 1.90
CA ASP A 164 -4.77 23.63 1.50
C ASP A 164 -5.83 24.01 0.45
N GLY A 165 -7.05 23.48 0.61
CA GLY A 165 -8.17 23.72 -0.30
C GLY A 165 -8.10 22.96 -1.63
N ARG A 166 -7.16 22.04 -1.81
CA ARG A 166 -7.00 21.19 -3.00
C ARG A 166 -7.13 19.72 -2.64
N TRP A 167 -7.75 18.96 -3.53
CA TRP A 167 -7.83 17.51 -3.39
C TRP A 167 -6.57 16.85 -3.94
N VAL A 168 -6.00 15.94 -3.15
CA VAL A 168 -4.78 15.20 -3.48
C VAL A 168 -5.09 13.71 -3.34
N GLU A 169 -4.91 12.96 -4.42
CA GLU A 169 -5.00 11.51 -4.41
C GLU A 169 -3.86 10.91 -3.58
N VAL A 170 -4.19 10.00 -2.66
CA VAL A 170 -3.24 9.32 -1.76
C VAL A 170 -3.30 7.80 -1.88
N GLY A 171 -4.27 7.25 -2.61
CA GLY A 171 -4.45 5.82 -2.72
C GLY A 171 -5.71 5.41 -3.48
N GLY A 172 -6.01 4.11 -3.44
CA GLY A 172 -7.19 3.50 -4.03
C GLY A 172 -7.73 2.36 -3.17
N CYS A 173 -9.03 2.10 -3.25
CA CYS A 173 -9.69 1.09 -2.43
C CYS A 173 -10.83 0.39 -3.18
N GLY A 174 -11.31 -0.71 -2.61
CA GLY A 174 -12.53 -1.38 -3.06
C GLY A 174 -12.77 -2.70 -2.33
N ARG A 175 -13.87 -3.39 -2.67
CA ARG A 175 -14.11 -4.77 -2.23
C ARG A 175 -13.23 -5.72 -3.03
N VAL A 176 -12.60 -6.70 -2.39
CA VAL A 176 -11.72 -7.63 -3.10
C VAL A 176 -12.52 -8.40 -4.15
N ALA A 177 -12.08 -8.34 -5.42
CA ALA A 177 -12.76 -9.02 -6.50
C ALA A 177 -12.64 -10.54 -6.35
N ARG A 178 -13.74 -11.25 -6.62
CA ARG A 178 -13.84 -12.66 -6.25
C ARG A 178 -12.82 -13.56 -6.96
N HIS A 179 -12.46 -13.24 -8.21
CA HIS A 179 -11.47 -14.03 -8.95
C HIS A 179 -10.08 -14.05 -8.32
N VAL A 180 -9.71 -13.02 -7.53
CA VAL A 180 -8.41 -12.96 -6.85
C VAL A 180 -8.37 -14.02 -5.74
N LEU A 181 -9.44 -14.09 -4.95
CA LEU A 181 -9.61 -15.06 -3.87
C LEU A 181 -9.67 -16.50 -4.41
N ASP A 182 -10.45 -16.71 -5.47
CA ASP A 182 -10.58 -18.03 -6.11
C ASP A 182 -9.24 -18.58 -6.60
N ARG A 183 -8.43 -17.74 -7.26
CA ARG A 183 -7.11 -18.13 -7.77
C ARG A 183 -6.12 -18.49 -6.66
N ALA A 184 -6.34 -17.97 -5.45
CA ALA A 184 -5.53 -18.29 -4.29
C ALA A 184 -6.06 -19.48 -3.47
N GLY A 185 -7.20 -20.07 -3.86
CA GLY A 185 -7.82 -21.19 -3.14
C GLY A 185 -8.54 -20.77 -1.85
N VAL A 186 -8.91 -19.50 -1.73
CA VAL A 186 -9.66 -18.98 -0.58
C VAL A 186 -11.13 -19.45 -0.64
N PRO A 187 -11.72 -19.90 0.49
CA PRO A 187 -13.10 -20.39 0.53
C PRO A 187 -14.15 -19.37 0.05
N VAL A 188 -15.27 -19.86 -0.49
CA VAL A 188 -16.31 -19.04 -1.14
C VAL A 188 -16.99 -18.04 -0.23
N GLU A 189 -17.04 -18.34 1.05
CA GLU A 189 -17.66 -17.53 2.08
C GLU A 189 -16.74 -16.44 2.64
N VAL A 190 -15.48 -16.40 2.20
CA VAL A 190 -14.51 -15.38 2.59
C VAL A 190 -14.52 -14.29 1.52
N GLY A 191 -14.69 -13.05 1.96
CA GLY A 191 -14.54 -11.85 1.16
C GLY A 191 -13.51 -10.93 1.79
N GLY A 192 -13.54 -9.65 1.39
CA GLY A 192 -12.69 -8.65 2.01
C GLY A 192 -12.77 -7.29 1.35
N VAL A 193 -12.03 -6.35 1.93
CA VAL A 193 -11.80 -5.01 1.38
C VAL A 193 -10.30 -4.75 1.28
N ALA A 194 -9.91 -3.98 0.27
CA ALA A 194 -8.53 -3.62 0.01
C ALA A 194 -8.36 -2.10 -0.05
N LEU A 195 -7.19 -1.64 0.39
CA LEU A 195 -6.75 -0.25 0.36
C LEU A 195 -5.25 -0.20 0.04
N GLY A 196 -4.88 0.44 -1.06
CA GLY A 196 -3.50 0.78 -1.40
C GLY A 196 -3.22 2.25 -1.11
N LEU A 197 -2.14 2.55 -0.39
CA LEU A 197 -1.73 3.91 -0.04
C LEU A 197 -0.30 4.21 -0.51
N GLY A 198 -0.07 5.40 -1.05
CA GLY A 198 1.26 5.91 -1.35
C GLY A 198 1.91 6.52 -0.10
N LEU A 199 2.87 5.81 0.51
CA LEU A 199 3.49 6.25 1.77
C LEU A 199 4.32 7.53 1.61
N ASP A 200 5.05 7.67 0.50
CA ASP A 200 5.78 8.90 0.17
C ASP A 200 4.84 10.09 0.09
N ARG A 201 3.69 9.93 -0.57
CA ARG A 201 2.68 10.99 -0.71
C ARG A 201 2.09 11.36 0.64
N LEU A 202 1.73 10.39 1.47
CA LEU A 202 1.22 10.63 2.82
C LEU A 202 2.25 11.39 3.67
N LEU A 203 3.53 10.99 3.63
CA LEU A 203 4.60 11.67 4.35
C LEU A 203 4.79 13.11 3.84
N MET A 204 4.77 13.31 2.52
CA MET A 204 4.86 14.65 1.93
C MET A 204 3.74 15.56 2.41
N VAL A 205 2.49 15.07 2.42
CA VAL A 205 1.35 15.82 2.95
C VAL A 205 1.51 16.08 4.45
N ARG A 206 1.89 15.07 5.24
CA ARG A 206 2.03 15.16 6.70
C ARG A 206 3.07 16.20 7.12
N LYS A 207 4.20 16.26 6.42
CA LYS A 207 5.32 17.15 6.73
C LYS A 207 5.36 18.43 5.89
N GLY A 208 4.55 18.56 4.84
CA GLY A 208 4.63 19.67 3.90
C GLY A 208 5.90 19.63 3.02
N VAL A 209 6.38 18.44 2.66
CA VAL A 209 7.55 18.28 1.78
C VAL A 209 7.14 18.57 0.33
N PRO A 210 7.80 19.53 -0.36
CA PRO A 210 7.36 19.98 -1.69
C PRO A 210 7.81 19.07 -2.84
N ASP A 211 8.75 18.16 -2.57
CA ASP A 211 9.42 17.35 -3.57
C ASP A 211 9.77 15.96 -3.01
N VAL A 212 9.25 14.90 -3.64
CA VAL A 212 9.44 13.51 -3.20
C VAL A 212 10.92 13.10 -3.15
N ARG A 213 11.78 13.71 -3.98
CA ARG A 213 13.22 13.40 -4.04
C ARG A 213 13.93 13.78 -2.74
N LEU A 214 13.36 14.70 -1.95
CA LEU A 214 13.90 15.11 -0.66
C LEU A 214 13.79 14.01 0.40
N LEU A 215 12.88 13.06 0.26
CA LEU A 215 12.71 11.97 1.22
C LEU A 215 13.98 11.10 1.33
N ALA A 216 14.71 10.92 0.23
CA ALA A 216 15.97 10.16 0.20
C ALA A 216 17.23 11.06 0.12
N ALA A 217 17.09 12.38 0.13
CA ALA A 217 18.21 13.30 -0.08
C ALA A 217 19.08 13.42 1.18
N VAL A 218 20.41 13.31 1.01
CA VAL A 218 21.39 13.43 2.11
C VAL A 218 21.22 14.75 2.88
N GLY A 219 20.97 15.87 2.18
CA GLY A 219 20.78 17.19 2.82
C GLY A 219 19.51 17.32 3.66
N ALA A 220 18.51 16.46 3.42
CA ALA A 220 17.25 16.46 4.17
C ALA A 220 17.16 15.31 5.18
N ALA A 221 18.13 14.39 5.23
CA ALA A 221 18.07 13.16 6.01
C ALA A 221 17.80 13.39 7.50
N ALA A 222 18.37 14.44 8.10
CA ALA A 222 18.14 14.80 9.50
C ALA A 222 16.69 15.19 9.80
N GLN A 223 15.91 15.60 8.80
CA GLN A 223 14.49 15.92 8.93
C GLN A 223 13.58 14.72 8.63
N MET A 224 14.13 13.57 8.22
CA MET A 224 13.40 12.37 7.83
C MET A 224 13.44 11.27 8.91
N VAL A 225 13.51 11.66 10.18
CA VAL A 225 13.51 10.75 11.33
C VAL A 225 12.34 10.99 12.30
N ASP A 226 11.54 12.02 12.04
CA ASP A 226 10.34 12.38 12.80
C ASP A 226 9.20 12.86 11.87
N LEU A 227 8.05 13.22 12.45
CA LEU A 227 6.91 13.80 11.73
C LEU A 227 6.79 15.33 11.88
N ALA A 228 7.84 16.03 12.33
CA ALA A 228 7.81 17.49 12.42
C ALA A 228 7.70 18.13 11.02
N PRO A 229 7.08 19.31 10.88
CA PRO A 229 7.00 20.00 9.59
C PRO A 229 8.38 20.21 8.95
N TYR A 230 8.46 19.99 7.65
CA TYR A 230 9.66 20.16 6.84
C TYR A 230 10.11 21.62 6.81
N ARG A 231 11.42 21.84 6.91
CA ARG A 231 12.08 23.14 6.80
C ARG A 231 12.96 23.12 5.55
N ALA A 232 12.83 24.11 4.69
CA ALA A 232 13.66 24.22 3.49
C ALA A 232 15.15 24.25 3.88
N VAL A 233 15.96 23.47 3.13
CA VAL A 233 17.42 23.40 3.24
C VAL A 233 18.09 24.16 2.11
#